data_AF-A0A7C7GDQ2-F1
#
_entry.id   AF-A0A7C7GDQ2-F1
#
_cell.length_a   1.000
_cell.length_b   1.000
_cell.length_c   1.000
_cell.angle_alpha   90.00
_cell.angle_beta   90.00
_cell.angle_gamma   90.00
#
_symmetry.space_group_name_H-M   'P 1'
#
loop_
_entity.id
_entity.type
_entity.pdbx_description
1 polymer ?
#
loop_
_entity_poly.entity_id
_entity_poly.type
_entity_poly.pdbx_seq_one_letter_code
_entity_poly.pdbx_strand_id
1 'polypeptide(L)'
;MFAPQDWVALAEGMTRLAERYPITWLLTTSRRTGLKNETELKSLIPPNIMLNAVWYNYKPVKVMHAYLGLAANVFCTVDSMSMITEAISSCTKTNSLAPKTANLDVRDQDAMDKFANMKLLQKIELDSLSNYDYSREELDLTSLVNSHYRNLAANIEKIIR
;
A
#
# COMPACT_ATOMS: atom_id res chain seq x y z
N MET A 1 -4.61 3.02 -15.40
CA MET A 1 -3.18 2.88 -15.73
C MET A 1 -2.48 4.12 -15.22
N PHE A 2 -1.28 3.99 -14.64
CA PHE A 2 -0.52 5.12 -14.13
C PHE A 2 0.12 5.90 -15.28
N ALA A 3 -0.11 7.20 -15.32
CA ALA A 3 0.54 8.16 -16.21
C ALA A 3 1.93 8.56 -15.67
N PRO A 4 2.82 9.14 -16.50
CA PRO A 4 4.12 9.62 -16.05
C PRO A 4 4.06 10.55 -14.82
N GLN A 5 3.06 11.45 -14.80
CA GLN A 5 2.87 12.42 -13.71
C GLN A 5 2.55 11.74 -12.37
N ASP A 6 1.92 10.56 -12.40
CA ASP A 6 1.60 9.81 -11.18
C ASP A 6 2.87 9.31 -10.47
N TRP A 7 3.92 8.98 -11.23
CA TRP A 7 5.22 8.57 -10.67
C TRP A 7 5.99 9.74 -10.06
N VAL A 8 5.86 10.92 -10.67
CA VAL A 8 6.39 12.18 -10.11
C VAL A 8 5.69 12.50 -8.79
N ALA A 9 4.35 12.47 -8.77
CA ALA A 9 3.55 12.70 -7.56
C ALA A 9 3.90 11.68 -6.45
N LEU A 10 4.12 10.41 -6.81
CA LEU A 10 4.58 9.38 -5.88
C LEU A 10 5.93 9.72 -5.26
N ALA A 11 6.95 10.00 -6.09
CA ALA A 11 8.31 10.28 -5.62
C ALA A 11 8.36 11.55 -4.76
N GLU A 12 7.65 12.59 -5.17
CA GLU A 12 7.50 13.82 -4.41
C GLU A 12 6.79 13.59 -3.06
N GLY A 13 5.70 12.83 -3.06
CA GLY A 13 4.98 12.48 -1.84
C GLY A 13 5.86 11.71 -0.85
N MET A 14 6.61 10.72 -1.34
CA MET A 14 7.56 9.96 -0.53
C MET A 14 8.65 10.84 0.08
N THR A 15 9.18 11.78 -0.72
CA THR A 15 10.22 12.72 -0.29
C THR A 15 9.70 13.68 0.78
N ARG A 16 8.56 14.34 0.52
CA ARG A 16 7.96 15.30 1.47
C ARG A 16 7.59 14.63 2.80
N LEU A 17 7.14 13.38 2.77
CA LEU A 17 6.87 12.64 4.01
C LEU A 17 8.15 12.33 4.80
N ALA A 18 9.26 11.99 4.12
CA ALA A 18 10.55 11.73 4.76
C ALA A 18 11.23 13.00 5.31
N GLU A 19 10.91 14.16 4.76
CA GLU A 19 11.35 15.45 5.30
C GLU A 19 10.54 15.85 6.54
N ARG A 20 9.24 15.53 6.56
CA ARG A 20 8.31 15.95 7.61
C ARG A 20 8.31 15.04 8.84
N TYR A 21 8.56 13.75 8.64
CA TYR A 21 8.49 12.73 9.66
C TYR A 21 9.78 11.88 9.67
N PRO A 22 10.15 11.27 10.80
CA PRO A 22 11.32 10.40 10.89
C PRO A 22 11.03 9.04 10.24
N ILE A 23 10.81 9.03 8.92
CA ILE A 23 10.50 7.83 8.14
C ILE A 23 11.65 7.47 7.20
N THR A 24 11.84 6.18 6.99
CA THR A 24 12.73 5.64 5.96
C THR A 24 11.97 4.59 5.15
N TRP A 25 12.14 4.60 3.84
CA TRP A 25 11.34 3.78 2.95
C TRP A 25 11.96 2.41 2.68
N LEU A 26 11.12 1.37 2.77
CA LEU A 26 11.36 0.06 2.17
C LEU A 26 10.56 -0.01 0.88
N LEU A 27 11.23 0.04 -0.27
CA LEU A 27 10.59 0.07 -1.58
C LEU A 27 10.78 -1.24 -2.32
N THR A 28 9.71 -1.78 -2.89
CA THR A 28 9.81 -2.82 -3.92
C THR A 28 8.84 -2.49 -5.06
N THR A 29 9.31 -2.60 -6.29
CA THR A 29 8.44 -2.56 -7.47
C THR A 29 8.00 -3.97 -7.87
N SER A 30 7.23 -4.09 -8.95
CA SER A 30 6.79 -5.38 -9.48
C SER A 30 6.98 -5.46 -10.99
N ARG A 31 6.78 -6.65 -11.57
CA ARG A 31 6.72 -6.84 -13.02
C ARG A 31 5.78 -5.85 -13.72
N ARG A 32 4.65 -5.51 -13.08
CA ARG A 32 3.61 -4.62 -13.65
C ARG A 32 4.02 -3.16 -13.70
N THR A 33 4.99 -2.74 -12.89
CA THR A 33 5.54 -1.38 -12.94
C THR A 33 6.14 -1.10 -14.33
N GLY A 34 6.79 -2.10 -14.93
CA GLY A 34 7.47 -1.98 -16.21
C GLY A 34 8.80 -1.23 -16.11
N LEU A 35 9.79 -1.65 -16.93
CA LEU A 35 11.15 -1.14 -16.86
C LEU A 35 11.24 0.39 -17.00
N LYS A 36 10.46 0.98 -17.91
CA LYS A 36 10.47 2.44 -18.15
C LYS A 36 10.08 3.21 -16.89
N ASN A 37 8.90 2.91 -16.32
CA ASN A 37 8.40 3.61 -15.14
C ASN A 37 9.27 3.34 -13.92
N GLU A 38 9.81 2.12 -13.80
CA GLU A 38 10.73 1.78 -12.72
C GLU A 38 12.04 2.58 -12.81
N THR A 39 12.59 2.75 -14.02
CA THR A 39 13.77 3.59 -14.26
C THR A 39 13.50 5.04 -13.87
N GLU A 40 12.35 5.57 -14.30
CA GLU A 40 11.91 6.93 -14.01
C GLU A 40 11.74 7.15 -12.50
N LEU A 41 10.98 6.28 -11.82
CA LEU A 41 10.77 6.35 -10.37
C LEU A 41 12.09 6.26 -9.60
N LYS A 42 13.01 5.38 -10.01
CA LYS A 42 14.35 5.27 -9.41
C LYS A 42 15.18 6.54 -9.55
N SER A 43 15.01 7.29 -10.65
CA SER A 43 15.72 8.56 -10.86
C SER A 43 15.13 9.73 -10.07
N LEU A 44 13.83 9.67 -9.75
CA LEU A 44 13.09 10.71 -9.05
C LEU A 44 13.23 10.63 -7.53
N ILE A 45 13.41 9.43 -6.97
CA ILE A 45 13.46 9.26 -5.52
C ILE A 45 14.89 9.47 -4.99
N PRO A 46 15.10 10.39 -4.03
CA PRO A 46 16.40 10.57 -3.38
C PRO A 46 16.89 9.27 -2.68
N PRO A 47 18.13 8.82 -2.90
CA PRO A 47 18.62 7.59 -2.25
C PRO A 47 18.70 7.68 -0.72
N ASN A 48 18.84 8.88 -0.15
CA ASN A 48 19.03 9.09 1.29
C ASN A 48 17.76 8.89 2.12
N ILE A 49 16.57 8.78 1.51
CA ILE A 49 15.31 8.48 2.21
C ILE A 49 14.98 6.98 2.19
N MET A 50 15.82 6.15 1.57
CA MET A 50 15.61 4.72 1.40
C MET A 50 16.38 3.93 2.45
N LEU A 51 15.68 3.10 3.22
CA LEU A 51 16.31 2.04 4.01
C LEU A 51 16.71 0.87 3.10
N ASN A 52 15.84 0.49 2.18
CA ASN A 52 16.16 -0.47 1.12
C ASN A 52 15.24 -0.27 -0.09
N ALA A 53 15.75 -0.57 -1.30
CA ALA A 53 14.97 -0.54 -2.52
C ALA A 53 15.27 -1.76 -3.41
N VAL A 54 14.23 -2.52 -3.75
CA VAL A 54 14.27 -3.62 -4.71
C VAL A 54 13.56 -3.21 -5.98
N TRP A 55 14.35 -3.02 -7.03
CA TRP A 55 13.87 -2.67 -8.36
C TRP A 55 13.69 -3.96 -9.16
N TYR A 56 12.44 -4.44 -9.24
CA TYR A 56 12.08 -5.76 -9.75
C TYR A 56 12.61 -6.03 -11.17
N ASN A 57 12.54 -5.03 -12.06
CA ASN A 57 12.96 -5.19 -13.46
C ASN A 57 14.49 -5.16 -13.64
N TYR A 58 15.26 -4.75 -12.63
CA TYR A 58 16.73 -4.83 -12.63
C TYR A 58 17.26 -6.07 -11.91
N LYS A 59 16.80 -6.30 -10.68
CA LYS A 59 17.24 -7.42 -9.83
C LYS A 59 16.10 -7.84 -8.91
N PRO A 60 15.24 -8.76 -9.35
CA PRO A 60 14.10 -9.19 -8.54
C PRO A 60 14.59 -9.96 -7.31
N VAL A 61 14.07 -9.58 -6.14
CA VAL A 61 14.31 -10.26 -4.85
C VAL A 61 12.97 -10.41 -4.13
N LYS A 62 12.73 -11.58 -3.52
CA LYS A 62 11.53 -11.82 -2.73
C LYS A 62 11.66 -11.14 -1.36
N VAL A 63 11.15 -9.91 -1.24
CA VAL A 63 11.25 -9.10 -0.01
C VAL A 63 9.93 -8.80 0.69
N MET A 64 8.79 -9.09 0.05
CA MET A 64 7.48 -8.63 0.51
C MET A 64 7.20 -8.95 1.99
N HIS A 65 7.27 -10.22 2.40
CA HIS A 65 6.96 -10.61 3.78
C HIS A 65 7.95 -10.02 4.79
N ALA A 66 9.23 -9.95 4.42
CA ALA A 66 10.24 -9.34 5.29
C ALA A 66 9.97 -7.83 5.47
N TYR A 67 9.57 -7.14 4.41
CA TYR A 67 9.20 -5.74 4.48
C TYR A 67 7.93 -5.52 5.29
N LEU A 68 6.91 -6.36 5.15
CA LEU A 68 5.71 -6.30 5.98
C LEU A 68 6.03 -6.47 7.47
N GLY A 69 6.94 -7.39 7.81
CA GLY A 69 7.38 -7.59 9.19
C GLY A 69 8.19 -6.44 9.77
N LEU A 70 8.77 -5.58 8.94
CA LEU A 70 9.55 -4.40 9.35
C LEU A 70 8.75 -3.09 9.28
N ALA A 71 7.70 -3.05 8.47
CA ALA A 71 6.95 -1.83 8.20
C ALA A 71 5.92 -1.56 9.30
N ALA A 72 5.92 -0.33 9.82
CA ALA A 72 4.82 0.17 10.65
C ALA A 72 3.61 0.62 9.79
N ASN A 73 3.87 1.02 8.54
CA ASN A 73 2.86 1.55 7.63
C ASN A 73 3.21 1.17 6.18
N VAL A 74 2.22 0.73 5.42
CA VAL A 74 2.37 0.20 4.06
C VAL A 74 1.57 1.06 3.10
N PHE A 75 2.20 1.40 1.98
CA PHE A 75 1.59 2.10 0.87
C PHE A 75 1.70 1.21 -0.38
N CYS A 76 0.57 0.82 -0.95
CA CYS A 76 0.51 -0.03 -2.13
C CYS A 76 -0.25 0.68 -3.24
N THR A 77 0.26 0.63 -4.48
CA THR A 77 -0.52 1.11 -5.63
C THR A 77 -1.78 0.28 -5.81
N VAL A 78 -2.85 0.93 -6.26
CA VAL A 78 -4.19 0.35 -6.36
C VAL A 78 -4.29 -0.82 -7.34
N ASP A 79 -3.38 -0.90 -8.31
CA ASP A 79 -3.27 -2.02 -9.23
C ASP A 79 -2.70 -3.29 -8.57
N SER A 80 -2.28 -3.22 -7.30
CA SER A 80 -1.64 -4.31 -6.57
C SER A 80 -2.54 -4.95 -5.51
N MET A 81 -3.73 -5.41 -5.93
CA MET A 81 -4.71 -6.04 -5.04
C MET A 81 -4.16 -7.17 -4.16
N SER A 82 -3.37 -8.09 -4.72
CA SER A 82 -2.76 -9.17 -3.92
C SER A 82 -1.81 -8.65 -2.84
N MET A 83 -1.09 -7.55 -3.12
CA MET A 83 -0.17 -6.91 -2.18
C MET A 83 -0.95 -6.18 -1.08
N ILE A 84 -2.05 -5.51 -1.44
CA ILE A 84 -2.96 -4.87 -0.49
C ILE A 84 -3.56 -5.91 0.46
N THR A 85 -4.06 -7.03 -0.07
CA THR A 85 -4.64 -8.09 0.77
C THR A 85 -3.61 -8.73 1.68
N GLU A 86 -2.37 -8.91 1.22
CA GLU A 86 -1.29 -9.45 2.04
C GLU A 86 -0.92 -8.50 3.19
N ALA A 87 -0.81 -7.19 2.90
CA ALA A 87 -0.52 -6.17 3.91
C ALA A 87 -1.62 -6.02 4.97
N ILE A 88 -2.89 -6.13 4.55
CA ILE A 88 -4.03 -6.19 5.47
C ILE A 88 -3.93 -7.44 6.35
N SER A 89 -3.60 -8.59 5.75
CA SER A 89 -3.51 -9.87 6.46
C SER A 89 -2.35 -9.92 7.44
N SER A 90 -1.26 -9.19 7.18
CA SER A 90 -0.14 -9.02 8.12
C SER A 90 -0.46 -8.08 9.29
N CYS A 91 -1.70 -7.57 9.39
CA CYS A 91 -2.13 -6.62 10.41
C CYS A 91 -1.29 -5.33 10.42
N THR A 92 -0.74 -4.95 9.25
CA THR A 92 0.03 -3.71 9.10
C THR A 92 -0.89 -2.60 8.58
N LYS A 93 -0.71 -1.37 9.08
CA LYS A 93 -1.48 -0.21 8.59
C LYS A 93 -1.30 -0.11 7.08
N THR A 94 -2.39 -0.25 6.34
CA THR A 94 -2.34 -0.37 4.88
C THR A 94 -3.06 0.82 4.25
N ASN A 95 -2.40 1.44 3.27
CA ASN A 95 -2.94 2.52 2.47
C ASN A 95 -2.83 2.15 0.99
N SER A 96 -3.90 2.38 0.24
CA SER A 96 -3.86 2.26 -1.21
C SER A 96 -3.60 3.61 -1.86
N LEU A 97 -2.69 3.63 -2.83
CA LEU A 97 -2.36 4.78 -3.65
C LEU A 97 -2.99 4.64 -5.03
N ALA A 98 -3.88 5.56 -5.35
CA ALA A 98 -4.51 5.62 -6.66
C ALA A 98 -4.21 6.96 -7.35
N PRO A 99 -3.98 6.97 -8.66
CA PRO A 99 -4.09 8.20 -9.42
C PRO A 99 -5.53 8.68 -9.42
N LYS A 100 -5.75 9.98 -9.63
CA LYS A 100 -7.09 10.60 -9.61
C LYS A 100 -8.06 9.96 -10.62
N THR A 101 -7.53 9.47 -11.73
CA THR A 101 -8.29 8.84 -12.82
C THR A 101 -8.16 7.31 -12.82
N ALA A 102 -7.83 6.71 -11.68
CA ALA A 102 -7.77 5.27 -11.55
C ALA A 102 -9.10 4.63 -11.98
N ASN A 103 -9.01 3.68 -12.90
CA ASN A 103 -10.15 2.87 -13.32
C ASN A 103 -9.85 1.42 -12.92
N LEU A 104 -10.44 1.00 -11.80
CA LEU A 104 -10.45 -0.39 -11.38
C LEU A 104 -11.62 -1.12 -12.02
N ASP A 105 -11.49 -2.43 -12.18
CA ASP A 105 -12.68 -3.23 -12.47
C ASP A 105 -13.63 -3.24 -11.25
N VAL A 106 -14.89 -3.61 -11.50
CA VAL A 106 -15.94 -3.59 -10.47
C VAL A 106 -15.58 -4.45 -9.25
N ARG A 107 -14.94 -5.60 -9.47
CA ARG A 107 -14.60 -6.53 -8.40
C ARG A 107 -13.51 -5.95 -7.49
N ASP A 108 -12.47 -5.38 -8.10
CA ASP A 108 -11.37 -4.77 -7.36
C ASP A 108 -11.86 -3.50 -6.64
N GLN A 109 -12.74 -2.71 -7.26
CA GLN A 109 -13.38 -1.56 -6.60
C GLN A 109 -14.21 -1.98 -5.38
N ASP A 110 -15.08 -2.98 -5.52
CA ASP A 110 -15.92 -3.50 -4.42
C ASP A 110 -15.07 -4.00 -3.24
N ALA A 111 -13.97 -4.70 -3.53
CA ALA A 111 -13.04 -5.18 -2.51
C ALA A 111 -12.41 -3.99 -1.74
N MET A 112 -11.98 -2.96 -2.47
CA MET A 112 -11.37 -1.76 -1.91
C MET A 112 -12.35 -0.97 -1.04
N ASP A 113 -13.60 -0.82 -1.49
CA ASP A 113 -14.68 -0.21 -0.70
C ASP A 113 -14.98 -1.01 0.56
N LYS A 114 -15.05 -2.33 0.46
CA LYS A 114 -15.22 -3.22 1.62
C LYS A 114 -14.09 -3.04 2.65
N PHE A 115 -12.82 -3.08 2.23
CA PHE A 115 -11.69 -2.92 3.15
C PHE A 115 -11.66 -1.54 3.80
N ALA A 116 -12.00 -0.49 3.05
CA ALA A 116 -12.09 0.87 3.60
C ALA A 116 -13.23 1.01 4.61
N ASN A 117 -14.42 0.46 4.33
CA ASN A 117 -15.55 0.46 5.24
C ASN A 117 -15.25 -0.30 6.54
N MET A 118 -14.44 -1.36 6.45
CA MET A 118 -13.95 -2.11 7.60
C MET A 118 -12.82 -1.40 8.36
N LYS A 119 -12.35 -0.23 7.90
CA LYS A 119 -11.18 0.50 8.44
C LYS A 119 -9.85 -0.27 8.35
N LEU A 120 -9.78 -1.28 7.48
CA LEU A 120 -8.56 -2.06 7.22
C LEU A 120 -7.66 -1.40 6.17
N LEU A 121 -8.21 -0.48 5.38
CA LEU A 121 -7.52 0.20 4.29
C LEU A 121 -7.87 1.68 4.26
N GLN A 122 -6.87 2.54 4.15
CA GLN A 122 -7.08 3.94 3.83
C GLN A 122 -6.80 4.20 2.35
N LYS A 123 -7.74 4.83 1.63
CA LYS A 123 -7.52 5.25 0.25
C LYS A 123 -6.88 6.63 0.21
N ILE A 124 -5.84 6.78 -0.60
CA ILE A 124 -5.09 8.01 -0.76
C ILE A 124 -4.91 8.26 -2.26
N GLU A 125 -5.29 9.46 -2.70
CA GLU A 125 -4.89 9.95 -4.03
C GLU A 125 -3.41 10.31 -4.02
N LEU A 126 -2.67 9.94 -5.07
CA LEU A 126 -1.22 10.19 -5.16
C LEU A 126 -0.85 11.65 -4.91
N ASP A 127 -1.61 12.59 -5.49
CA ASP A 127 -1.39 14.04 -5.33
C ASP A 127 -1.57 14.51 -3.88
N SER A 128 -2.26 13.72 -3.05
CA SER A 128 -2.47 14.00 -1.63
C SER A 128 -1.49 13.26 -0.72
N LEU A 129 -0.59 12.42 -1.24
CA LEU A 129 0.33 11.61 -0.44
C LEU A 129 1.21 12.48 0.47
N SER A 130 1.70 13.62 -0.01
CA SER A 130 2.51 14.52 0.81
C SER A 130 1.78 15.16 1.98
N ASN A 131 0.45 15.17 1.94
CA ASN A 131 -0.39 15.67 3.02
C ASN A 131 -0.82 14.54 3.97
N TYR A 132 -0.34 13.31 3.76
CA TYR A 132 -0.63 12.20 4.65
C TYR A 132 -0.14 12.52 6.06
N ASP A 133 -1.08 12.41 7.01
CA ASP A 133 -0.80 12.62 8.41
C ASP A 133 -0.38 11.29 9.05
N TYR A 134 0.92 11.18 9.32
CA TYR A 134 1.50 10.00 9.95
C TYR A 134 1.12 9.92 11.45
N SER A 135 0.64 11.01 12.07
CA SER A 135 0.34 11.08 13.50
C SER A 135 -1.02 10.51 13.92
N ARG A 136 -1.86 10.08 12.96
CA ARG A 136 -3.19 9.51 13.27
C ARG A 136 -3.08 8.28 14.17
N GLU A 137 -4.02 8.21 15.14
CA GLU A 137 -4.17 7.13 16.12
C GLU A 137 -3.91 5.73 15.52
N GLU A 138 -3.12 4.96 16.27
CA GLU A 138 -2.82 3.58 15.94
C GLU A 138 -4.10 2.74 16.15
N LEU A 139 -4.66 2.22 15.06
CA LEU A 139 -5.76 1.28 15.11
C LEU A 139 -5.21 -0.08 15.57
N ASP A 140 -5.89 -0.75 16.51
CA ASP A 140 -5.61 -2.15 16.83
C ASP A 140 -6.13 -3.05 15.70
N LEU A 141 -5.32 -3.13 14.63
CA LEU A 141 -5.62 -3.91 13.43
C LEU A 141 -5.72 -5.41 13.74
N THR A 142 -4.94 -5.90 14.70
CA THR A 142 -5.00 -7.30 15.12
C THR A 142 -6.38 -7.64 15.66
N SER A 143 -6.91 -6.83 16.59
CA SER A 143 -8.26 -7.03 17.11
C SER A 143 -9.33 -6.88 16.04
N LEU A 144 -9.18 -5.92 15.13
CA LEU A 144 -10.13 -5.67 14.04
C LEU A 144 -10.20 -6.86 13.07
N VAL A 145 -9.06 -7.36 12.60
CA VAL A 145 -8.95 -8.53 11.72
C VAL A 145 -9.52 -9.78 12.42
N ASN A 146 -9.15 -10.01 13.69
CA ASN A 146 -9.67 -11.14 14.46
C ASN A 146 -11.20 -11.05 14.66
N SER A 147 -11.74 -9.84 14.89
CA SER A 147 -13.19 -9.64 15.00
C SER A 147 -13.91 -10.02 13.70
N HIS A 148 -13.33 -9.71 12.54
CA HIS A 148 -13.90 -10.05 11.25
C HIS A 148 -13.99 -11.56 11.05
N TYR A 149 -12.91 -12.30 11.34
CA TYR A 149 -12.92 -13.76 11.24
C TYR A 149 -13.93 -14.41 12.19
N ARG A 150 -14.07 -13.90 13.41
CA ARG A 150 -15.10 -14.39 14.34
C ARG A 150 -16.52 -14.16 13.81
N ASN A 151 -16.79 -13.02 13.20
CA ASN A 151 -18.11 -12.74 12.60
C ASN A 151 -18.40 -13.65 11.40
N LEU A 152 -17.39 -13.94 10.56
CA LEU A 152 -17.55 -14.89 9.46
C LEU A 152 -17.83 -16.30 9.96
N ALA A 153 -17.09 -16.76 10.98
CA ALA A 153 -17.31 -18.06 11.61
C ALA A 153 -18.74 -18.17 12.17
N ALA A 154 -19.22 -17.16 12.90
CA ALA A 154 -20.57 -17.12 13.44
C ALA A 154 -21.67 -17.17 12.37
N ASN A 155 -21.44 -16.60 11.17
CA ASN A 155 -22.38 -16.69 10.06
C ASN A 155 -22.41 -18.09 9.44
N ILE A 156 -21.26 -18.75 9.34
CA ILE A 156 -21.17 -20.13 8.84
C ILE A 156 -21.82 -21.10 9.83
N GLU A 157 -21.60 -20.92 11.13
CA GLU A 157 -22.22 -21.76 12.18
C GLU A 157 -23.76 -21.78 12.11
N LYS A 158 -24.39 -20.69 11.66
CA LYS A 158 -25.86 -20.60 11.46
C LYS A 158 -26.36 -21.37 10.23
N ILE A 159 -25.49 -21.65 9.27
CA ILE A 159 -25.82 -22.39 8.04
C ILE A 159 -25.60 -23.89 8.24
N ILE A 160 -24.63 -24.26 9.07
CA ILE A 160 -24.25 -25.65 9.33
C ILE A 160 -25.16 -26.30 10.40
N ARG A 161 -25.85 -25.51 11.22
CA ARG A 161 -26.84 -25.97 12.21
C ARG A 161 -28.25 -25.97 11.61
#